data_AF-A0A933E4S4-F1
#
_entry.id   AF-A0A933E4S4-F1
#
_cell.length_a   1.000
_cell.length_b   1.000
_cell.length_c   1.000
_cell.angle_alpha   90.00
_cell.angle_beta   90.00
_cell.angle_gamma   90.00
#
_symmetry.space_group_name_H-M   'P 1'
#
loop_
_entity.id
_entity.type
_entity.pdbx_description
1 polymer ?
#
loop_
_entity_poly.entity_id
_entity_poly.type
_entity_poly.pdbx_seq_one_letter_code
_entity_poly.pdbx_strand_id
1 'polypeptide(L)'
;MDSYIYPRLNGDLEPAQYRLSPDEIAKIEGDEATGDTFCLSKNSAVPRLGPPADDALFRCGCGKTGVHINAWGELGTCTWVYEARSDLRRKSVREAINEVFPKIRAMKYQSDSPCKSCQVHLFCDKMPSTFRLEAGDPEKPVRHFCDTAVARAEQTLQQKVAHPYGIRD
;
A
#
# COMPACT_ATOMS: atom_id res chain seq x y z
N MET A 1 -13.46 -5.99 -4.92
CA MET A 1 -12.45 -6.60 -5.83
C MET A 1 -11.21 -5.69 -5.83
N ASP A 2 -9.97 -6.15 -6.13
CA ASP A 2 -8.82 -5.22 -6.25
C ASP A 2 -8.96 -4.41 -7.55
N SER A 3 -9.22 -3.12 -7.43
CA SER A 3 -9.52 -2.18 -8.52
C SER A 3 -8.26 -1.60 -9.17
N TYR A 4 -7.06 -1.97 -8.70
CA TYR A 4 -5.81 -1.40 -9.16
C TYR A 4 -5.12 -2.21 -10.25
N ILE A 5 -4.60 -1.48 -11.24
CA ILE A 5 -3.60 -1.97 -12.17
C ILE A 5 -2.24 -1.41 -11.75
N TYR A 6 -1.32 -2.30 -11.40
CA TYR A 6 0.04 -1.95 -10.97
C TYR A 6 1.01 -1.98 -12.17
N PRO A 7 2.15 -1.26 -12.08
CA PRO A 7 3.21 -1.41 -13.06
C PRO A 7 3.78 -2.82 -13.04
N ARG A 8 4.52 -3.16 -14.10
CA ARG A 8 5.29 -4.39 -14.13
C ARG A 8 6.44 -4.31 -13.12
N LEU A 9 6.88 -5.48 -12.64
CA LEU A 9 8.00 -5.59 -11.69
C LEU A 9 9.36 -5.09 -12.23
N ASN A 10 9.49 -4.94 -13.55
CA ASN A 10 10.66 -4.33 -14.18
C ASN A 10 10.58 -2.79 -14.27
N GLY A 11 9.55 -2.17 -13.68
CA GLY A 11 9.33 -0.72 -13.69
C GLY A 11 8.63 -0.20 -14.94
N ASP A 12 8.20 -1.07 -15.86
CA ASP A 12 7.39 -0.66 -17.00
C ASP A 12 6.00 -0.19 -16.55
N LEU A 13 5.71 1.08 -16.84
CA LEU A 13 4.49 1.79 -16.43
C LEU A 13 3.36 1.65 -17.46
N GLU A 14 3.60 0.98 -18.59
CA GLU A 14 2.60 0.78 -19.64
C GLU A 14 1.25 0.26 -19.09
N PRO A 15 1.18 -0.71 -18.15
CA PRO A 15 -0.11 -1.13 -17.59
C PRO A 15 -0.86 -0.04 -16.84
N ALA A 16 -0.15 0.93 -16.23
CA ALA A 16 -0.76 1.98 -15.43
C ALA A 16 -1.62 2.95 -16.27
N GLN A 17 -1.46 2.97 -17.60
CA GLN A 17 -2.29 3.79 -18.49
C GLN A 17 -3.75 3.30 -18.58
N TYR A 18 -4.01 2.05 -18.17
CA TYR A 18 -5.35 1.45 -18.20
C TYR A 18 -6.08 1.56 -16.85
N ARG A 19 -5.54 2.31 -15.89
CA ARG A 19 -6.19 2.54 -14.60
C ARG A 19 -7.51 3.26 -14.79
N LEU A 20 -8.52 2.82 -14.05
CA LEU A 20 -9.75 3.57 -13.87
C LEU A 20 -9.44 4.89 -13.16
N SER A 21 -10.31 5.89 -13.34
CA SER A 21 -10.21 7.12 -12.59
C SER A 21 -10.47 6.88 -11.09
N PRO A 22 -9.91 7.72 -10.19
CA PRO A 22 -10.19 7.68 -8.77
C PRO A 22 -11.68 7.62 -8.40
N ASP A 23 -12.51 8.39 -9.11
CA ASP A 23 -13.96 8.46 -8.87
C ASP A 23 -14.69 7.21 -9.38
N GLU A 24 -14.24 6.62 -10.51
CA GLU A 24 -14.77 5.31 -10.97
C GLU A 24 -14.44 4.19 -9.99
N ILE A 25 -13.22 4.15 -9.47
CA ILE A 25 -12.80 3.18 -8.45
C ILE A 25 -13.67 3.30 -7.21
N ALA A 26 -13.78 4.51 -6.65
CA ALA A 26 -14.56 4.75 -5.45
C ALA A 26 -16.05 4.38 -5.66
N LYS A 27 -16.61 4.71 -6.83
CA LYS A 27 -17.98 4.33 -7.20
C LYS A 27 -18.17 2.81 -7.22
N ILE A 28 -17.33 2.09 -7.98
CA ILE A 28 -17.42 0.62 -8.10
C ILE A 28 -17.30 -0.04 -6.72
N GLU A 29 -16.31 0.38 -5.93
CA GLU A 29 -16.09 -0.19 -4.59
C GLU A 29 -17.20 0.16 -3.60
N GLY A 30 -17.77 1.37 -3.71
CA GLY A 30 -18.91 1.79 -2.90
C GLY A 30 -20.19 1.04 -3.24
N ASP A 31 -20.40 0.72 -4.53
CA ASP A 31 -21.51 -0.11 -4.99
C ASP A 31 -21.31 -1.58 -4.54
N GLU A 32 -20.06 -2.06 -4.53
CA GLU A 32 -19.65 -3.37 -4.02
C GLU A 32 -19.60 -3.47 -2.49
N ALA A 33 -19.68 -2.35 -1.74
CA ALA A 33 -19.57 -2.32 -0.26
C ALA A 33 -20.69 -3.06 0.49
N THR A 34 -21.61 -3.70 -0.23
CA THR A 34 -22.47 -4.77 0.31
C THR A 34 -21.70 -6.08 0.57
N GLY A 35 -20.46 -6.23 0.09
CA GLY A 35 -19.60 -7.41 0.24
C GLY A 35 -18.21 -7.09 0.82
N ASP A 36 -18.07 -7.32 2.13
CA ASP A 36 -16.87 -7.76 2.90
C ASP A 36 -15.43 -7.21 2.64
N THR A 37 -15.21 -6.22 1.77
CA THR A 37 -13.85 -5.94 1.25
C THR A 37 -13.10 -4.82 1.97
N PHE A 38 -13.59 -4.35 3.12
CA PHE A 38 -12.78 -3.51 4.00
C PHE A 38 -12.33 -4.34 5.20
N CYS A 39 -11.02 -4.56 5.35
CA CYS A 39 -10.45 -5.13 6.58
C CYS A 39 -10.55 -4.16 7.79
N LEU A 40 -11.49 -3.21 7.76
CA LEU A 40 -12.06 -2.62 8.94
C LEU A 40 -13.08 -3.64 9.42
N SER A 41 -12.75 -4.33 10.49
CA SER A 41 -13.66 -5.22 11.21
C SER A 41 -15.09 -4.69 11.10
N LYS A 42 -16.03 -5.53 10.64
CA LYS A 42 -17.46 -5.23 10.53
C LYS A 42 -18.13 -4.78 11.85
N ASN A 43 -17.36 -4.70 12.95
CA ASN A 43 -17.75 -4.19 14.27
C ASN A 43 -17.11 -2.85 14.65
N SER A 44 -16.45 -2.14 13.73
CA SER A 44 -15.75 -0.89 14.02
C SER A 44 -16.59 0.30 13.58
N ALA A 45 -16.74 1.31 14.46
CA ALA A 45 -17.29 2.61 14.08
C ALA A 45 -16.66 3.12 12.77
N VAL A 46 -17.42 3.92 12.00
CA VAL A 46 -16.99 4.57 10.75
C VAL A 46 -15.51 4.96 10.86
N PRO A 47 -14.64 4.50 9.94
CA PRO A 47 -13.21 4.81 9.99
C PRO A 47 -13.02 6.32 10.11
N ARG A 48 -12.38 6.74 11.20
CA ARG A 48 -12.14 8.16 11.47
C ARG A 48 -10.92 8.62 10.70
N LEU A 49 -10.97 9.86 10.23
CA LEU A 49 -9.78 10.57 9.78
C LEU A 49 -8.79 10.69 10.94
N GLY A 50 -7.52 10.53 10.62
CA GLY A 50 -6.46 10.65 11.60
C GLY A 50 -5.09 10.34 11.00
N PRO A 51 -4.01 10.89 11.57
CA PRO A 51 -2.69 10.52 11.15
C PRO A 51 -2.43 9.04 11.51
N PRO A 52 -1.51 8.39 10.80
CA PRO A 52 -1.01 7.07 11.19
C PRO A 52 -0.43 7.07 12.61
N ALA A 53 -0.51 5.94 13.30
CA ALA A 53 -0.05 5.80 14.68
C ALA A 53 1.49 5.86 14.84
N ASP A 54 2.23 5.58 13.76
CA ASP A 54 3.69 5.56 13.75
C ASP A 54 4.29 5.99 12.40
N ASP A 55 5.61 6.07 12.37
CA ASP A 55 6.44 6.43 11.22
C ASP A 55 6.89 5.22 10.38
N ALA A 56 6.31 4.03 10.56
CA ALA A 56 6.69 2.84 9.79
C ALA A 56 6.39 3.04 8.30
N LEU A 57 7.35 2.66 7.44
CA LEU A 57 7.20 2.72 5.99
C LEU A 57 6.20 1.67 5.49
N PHE A 58 6.31 0.46 6.03
CA PHE A 58 5.40 -0.66 5.77
C PHE A 58 4.40 -0.80 6.92
N ARG A 59 3.15 -0.38 6.66
CA ARG A 59 2.04 -0.45 7.63
C ARG A 59 1.12 -1.66 7.45
N CYS A 60 1.35 -2.46 6.41
CA CYS A 60 0.62 -3.69 6.14
C CYS A 60 1.18 -4.89 6.93
N GLY A 61 0.72 -6.10 6.62
CA GLY A 61 1.19 -7.35 7.22
C GLY A 61 2.60 -7.80 6.79
N CYS A 62 3.30 -7.06 5.92
CA CYS A 62 4.64 -7.42 5.46
C CYS A 62 5.61 -7.58 6.63
N GLY A 63 6.25 -8.75 6.71
CA GLY A 63 7.18 -9.06 7.79
C GLY A 63 6.52 -9.36 9.14
N LYS A 64 5.18 -9.54 9.16
CA LYS A 64 4.38 -9.84 10.35
C LYS A 64 3.52 -11.10 10.19
N THR A 65 2.79 -11.23 9.09
CA THR A 65 1.68 -12.20 8.97
C THR A 65 1.81 -13.22 7.85
N GLY A 66 2.84 -13.13 7.01
CA GLY A 66 3.00 -14.03 5.86
C GLY A 66 4.44 -14.11 5.36
N VAL A 67 4.70 -15.17 4.58
CA VAL A 67 5.95 -15.46 3.89
C VAL A 67 5.64 -15.62 2.42
N HIS A 68 6.52 -15.15 1.55
CA HIS A 68 6.48 -15.43 0.12
C HIS A 68 7.79 -16.09 -0.31
N ILE A 69 7.71 -17.21 -1.05
CA ILE A 69 8.86 -17.89 -1.64
C ILE A 69 8.68 -17.84 -3.16
N ASN A 70 9.64 -17.26 -3.88
CA ASN A 70 9.56 -17.16 -5.34
C ASN A 70 10.07 -18.46 -6.03
N ALA A 71 9.94 -18.51 -7.36
CA ALA A 71 10.38 -19.66 -8.17
C ALA A 71 11.89 -19.92 -8.14
N TRP A 72 12.70 -18.96 -7.69
CA TRP A 72 14.15 -19.12 -7.52
C TRP A 72 14.54 -19.69 -6.15
N GLY A 73 13.55 -19.97 -5.28
CA GLY A 73 13.80 -20.46 -3.93
C GLY A 73 14.20 -19.36 -2.94
N GLU A 74 13.85 -18.11 -3.22
CA GLU A 74 14.16 -16.98 -2.35
C GLU A 74 12.95 -16.61 -1.49
N LEU A 75 13.18 -16.48 -0.19
CA LEU A 75 12.19 -16.06 0.79
C LEU A 75 12.17 -14.53 0.93
N GLY A 76 10.99 -13.94 0.86
CA GLY A 76 10.70 -12.54 1.16
C GLY A 76 9.45 -12.36 2.02
N THR A 77 9.13 -11.10 2.35
CA THR A 77 7.97 -10.77 3.19
C THR A 77 6.65 -10.67 2.43
N CYS A 78 6.71 -10.51 1.10
CA CYS A 78 5.56 -10.50 0.20
C CYS A 78 6.04 -10.67 -1.26
N THR A 79 5.08 -10.66 -2.19
CA THR A 79 5.35 -10.78 -3.62
C THR A 79 6.06 -9.55 -4.20
N TRP A 80 5.86 -8.36 -3.63
CA TRP A 80 6.26 -7.08 -4.22
C TRP A 80 7.62 -6.52 -3.76
N VAL A 81 8.12 -6.94 -2.59
CA VAL A 81 9.41 -6.49 -2.08
C VAL A 81 10.49 -7.46 -2.57
N TYR A 82 11.31 -7.01 -3.52
CA TYR A 82 12.38 -7.81 -4.13
C TYR A 82 13.75 -7.48 -3.56
N GLU A 83 13.94 -6.27 -3.04
CA GLU A 83 15.23 -5.78 -2.51
C GLU A 83 15.63 -6.48 -1.20
N ALA A 84 14.69 -7.12 -0.52
CA ALA A 84 14.92 -7.83 0.73
C ALA A 84 14.45 -9.28 0.60
N ARG A 85 15.36 -10.15 0.14
CA ARG A 85 15.14 -11.60 0.03
C ARG A 85 16.34 -12.41 0.49
N SER A 86 16.10 -13.67 0.84
CA SER A 86 17.11 -14.62 1.28
C SER A 86 16.98 -15.96 0.55
N ASP A 87 18.09 -16.48 0.03
CA ASP A 87 18.16 -17.74 -0.71
C ASP A 87 18.02 -18.97 0.21
N LEU A 88 16.93 -19.72 0.08
CA LEU A 88 16.66 -20.93 0.88
C LEU A 88 17.49 -22.14 0.46
N ARG A 89 18.19 -22.09 -0.67
CA ARG A 89 19.14 -23.15 -1.06
C ARG A 89 20.40 -23.11 -0.20
N ARG A 90 20.62 -21.99 0.53
CA ARG A 90 21.80 -21.74 1.36
C ARG A 90 21.49 -21.62 2.85
N LYS A 91 20.21 -21.46 3.21
CA LYS A 91 19.75 -21.12 4.57
C LYS A 91 18.45 -21.84 4.86
N SER A 92 18.21 -22.18 6.12
CA SER A 92 16.91 -22.63 6.59
C SER A 92 15.87 -21.51 6.51
N VAL A 93 14.59 -21.88 6.47
CA VAL A 93 13.46 -20.94 6.52
C VAL A 93 13.54 -20.04 7.76
N ARG A 94 13.93 -20.62 8.91
CA ARG A 94 14.09 -19.87 10.17
C ARG A 94 15.16 -18.78 10.05
N GLU A 95 16.33 -19.12 9.50
CA GLU A 95 17.41 -18.16 9.30
C GLU A 95 17.00 -17.04 8.33
N ALA A 96 16.36 -17.40 7.22
CA ALA A 96 15.87 -16.44 6.23
C ALA A 96 14.82 -15.48 6.81
N ILE A 97 13.87 -15.98 7.63
CA ILE A 97 12.89 -15.12 8.32
C ILE A 97 13.58 -14.18 9.30
N ASN A 98 14.50 -14.71 10.12
CA ASN A 98 15.25 -13.92 11.11
C ASN A 98 16.12 -12.84 10.45
N GLU A 99 16.55 -13.04 9.21
CA GLU A 99 17.28 -12.05 8.44
C GLU A 99 16.39 -10.99 7.80
N VAL A 100 15.35 -11.41 7.07
CA VAL A 100 14.60 -10.52 6.16
C VAL A 100 13.54 -9.72 6.92
N PHE A 101 12.81 -10.35 7.84
CA PHE A 101 11.62 -9.75 8.44
C PHE A 101 11.94 -8.55 9.35
N PRO A 102 12.99 -8.59 10.21
CA PRO A 102 13.36 -7.44 11.02
C PRO A 102 13.74 -6.22 10.18
N LYS A 103 14.39 -6.41 9.03
CA LYS A 103 14.78 -5.32 8.11
C LYS A 103 13.54 -4.56 7.63
N ILE A 104 12.51 -5.28 7.19
CA ILE A 104 11.25 -4.68 6.73
C ILE A 104 10.51 -3.97 7.86
N ARG A 105 10.42 -4.59 9.04
CA ARG A 105 9.75 -3.98 10.20
C ARG A 105 10.48 -2.75 10.75
N ALA A 106 11.78 -2.64 10.55
CA ALA A 106 12.59 -1.51 11.00
C ALA A 106 12.52 -0.30 10.05
N MET A 107 12.00 -0.47 8.82
CA MET A 107 11.92 0.62 7.85
C MET A 107 10.92 1.67 8.30
N LYS A 108 11.42 2.90 8.43
CA LYS A 108 10.68 4.11 8.77
C LYS A 108 10.84 5.13 7.66
N TYR A 109 9.87 6.02 7.51
CA TYR A 109 10.01 7.12 6.58
C TYR A 109 11.17 8.05 7.01
N GLN A 110 12.11 8.30 6.11
CA GLN A 110 13.27 9.18 6.31
C GLN A 110 13.01 10.60 5.79
N SER A 111 12.12 10.77 4.81
CA SER A 111 11.76 12.06 4.19
C SER A 111 10.66 12.80 4.95
N ASP A 112 10.29 14.00 4.49
CA ASP A 112 9.10 14.74 4.90
C ASP A 112 7.84 14.33 4.13
N SER A 113 7.83 13.12 3.54
CA SER A 113 6.70 12.59 2.77
C SER A 113 5.35 12.84 3.45
N PRO A 114 4.34 13.35 2.73
CA PRO A 114 3.04 13.65 3.31
C PRO A 114 2.31 12.37 3.79
N CYS A 115 2.78 11.18 3.39
CA CYS A 115 2.28 9.90 3.89
C CYS A 115 2.57 9.68 5.40
N LYS A 116 3.52 10.42 5.99
CA LYS A 116 3.80 10.36 7.45
C LYS A 116 2.59 10.80 8.28
N SER A 117 1.90 11.85 7.86
CA SER A 117 0.81 12.52 8.59
C SER A 117 -0.54 12.49 7.87
N CYS A 118 -0.66 11.69 6.81
CA CYS A 118 -1.85 11.63 5.96
C CYS A 118 -3.12 11.22 6.73
N GLN A 119 -4.13 12.08 6.69
CA GLN A 119 -5.38 11.92 7.45
C GLN A 119 -6.31 10.84 6.86
N VAL A 120 -6.15 10.52 5.58
CA VAL A 120 -6.98 9.55 4.84
C VAL A 120 -6.26 8.22 4.62
N HIS A 121 -5.17 7.94 5.34
CA HIS A 121 -4.33 6.77 5.10
C HIS A 121 -5.08 5.42 5.21
N LEU A 122 -6.17 5.36 5.98
CA LEU A 122 -7.03 4.18 6.10
C LEU A 122 -7.80 3.85 4.82
N PHE A 123 -7.98 4.82 3.92
CA PHE A 123 -8.65 4.66 2.62
C PHE A 123 -7.65 4.41 1.46
N CYS A 124 -6.35 4.35 1.77
CA CYS A 124 -5.28 4.28 0.79
C CYS A 124 -4.70 2.87 0.70
N ASP A 125 -4.62 2.33 -0.51
CA ASP A 125 -3.96 1.04 -0.79
C ASP A 125 -2.48 1.21 -1.19
N LYS A 126 -1.83 2.25 -0.66
CA LYS A 126 -0.40 2.49 -0.90
C LYS A 126 0.41 1.24 -0.57
N MET A 127 1.27 0.87 -1.51
CA MET A 127 2.35 -0.10 -1.29
C MET A 127 3.70 0.61 -1.49
N PRO A 128 4.61 0.64 -0.51
CA PRO A 128 5.94 1.25 -0.72
C PRO A 128 6.67 0.72 -1.96
N SER A 129 6.51 -0.58 -2.28
CA SER A 129 7.08 -1.19 -3.48
C SER A 129 6.53 -0.61 -4.78
N THR A 130 5.23 -0.30 -4.87
CA THR A 130 4.67 0.28 -6.10
C THR A 130 5.16 1.71 -6.29
N PHE A 131 5.31 2.49 -5.21
CA PHE A 131 5.89 3.83 -5.28
C PHE A 131 7.36 3.77 -5.70
N ARG A 132 8.12 2.78 -5.23
CA ARG A 132 9.49 2.55 -5.70
C ARG A 132 9.55 2.26 -7.20
N LEU A 133 8.61 1.48 -7.73
CA LEU A 133 8.52 1.13 -9.15
C LEU A 133 8.09 2.33 -10.01
N GLU A 134 7.10 3.10 -9.57
CA GLU A 134 6.53 4.22 -10.34
C GLU A 134 7.29 5.53 -10.21
N ALA A 135 7.68 5.86 -8.98
CA ALA A 135 8.23 7.16 -8.63
C ALA A 135 9.74 7.10 -8.33
N GLY A 136 10.33 5.89 -8.35
CA GLY A 136 11.75 5.67 -8.06
C GLY A 136 12.09 5.64 -6.57
N ASP A 137 11.13 5.91 -5.67
CA ASP A 137 11.34 6.07 -4.23
C ASP A 137 10.11 5.54 -3.46
N PRO A 138 10.27 4.65 -2.46
CA PRO A 138 9.15 4.06 -1.72
C PRO A 138 8.40 5.06 -0.82
N GLU A 139 8.98 6.22 -0.55
CA GLU A 139 8.40 7.31 0.23
C GLU A 139 7.71 8.36 -0.63
N LYS A 140 8.02 8.43 -1.93
CA LYS A 140 7.47 9.41 -2.85
C LYS A 140 6.06 9.02 -3.31
N PRO A 141 5.02 9.77 -2.92
CA PRO A 141 3.65 9.38 -3.22
C PRO A 141 3.32 9.44 -4.70
N VAL A 142 2.71 8.38 -5.22
CA VAL A 142 2.12 8.35 -6.55
C VAL A 142 0.72 8.95 -6.47
N ARG A 143 0.49 10.01 -7.26
CA ARG A 143 -0.70 10.85 -7.16
C ARG A 143 -2.02 10.08 -7.30
N HIS A 144 -2.08 9.13 -8.23
CA HIS A 144 -3.26 8.27 -8.42
C HIS A 144 -3.76 7.63 -7.11
N PHE A 145 -2.87 7.08 -6.28
CA PHE A 145 -3.27 6.47 -5.00
C PHE A 145 -3.75 7.49 -3.97
N CYS A 146 -3.21 8.71 -4.01
CA CYS A 146 -3.69 9.82 -3.16
C CYS A 146 -5.10 10.25 -3.58
N ASP A 147 -5.31 10.44 -4.87
CA ASP A 147 -6.61 10.85 -5.42
C ASP A 147 -7.68 9.80 -5.13
N THR A 148 -7.37 8.51 -5.33
CA THR A 148 -8.29 7.40 -5.04
C THR A 148 -8.60 7.28 -3.55
N ALA A 149 -7.61 7.43 -2.67
CA ALA A 149 -7.85 7.43 -1.22
C ALA A 149 -8.76 8.58 -0.78
N VAL A 150 -8.60 9.77 -1.38
CA VAL A 150 -9.48 10.91 -1.13
C VAL A 150 -10.87 10.65 -1.68
N ALA A 151 -11.03 10.16 -2.91
CA ALA A 151 -12.34 9.84 -3.48
C ALA A 151 -13.12 8.85 -2.60
N ARG A 152 -12.47 7.78 -2.14
CA ARG A 152 -13.04 6.80 -1.19
C ARG A 152 -13.44 7.44 0.13
N ALA A 153 -12.57 8.27 0.70
CA ALA A 153 -12.84 8.95 1.96
C ALA A 153 -14.03 9.92 1.82
N GLU A 154 -14.10 10.71 0.76
CA GLU A 154 -15.22 11.63 0.51
C GLU A 154 -16.54 10.89 0.32
N GLN A 155 -16.54 9.79 -0.44
CA GLN A 155 -17.72 8.96 -0.65
C GLN A 155 -18.18 8.27 0.64
N THR A 156 -17.25 7.73 1.44
CA THR A 156 -17.60 7.03 2.68
C THR A 156 -18.08 8.01 3.76
N LEU A 157 -17.43 9.16 3.89
CA LEU A 157 -17.70 10.14 4.94
C LEU A 157 -18.75 11.18 4.54
N GLN A 158 -19.16 11.21 3.27
CA GLN A 158 -20.11 12.17 2.70
C GLN A 158 -19.69 13.64 2.95
N GLN A 159 -18.39 13.92 2.89
CA GLN A 159 -17.81 15.26 3.08
C GLN A 159 -16.49 15.40 2.33
N LYS A 160 -16.09 16.64 2.01
CA LYS A 160 -14.76 16.92 1.44
C LYS A 160 -13.65 16.69 2.47
N VAL A 161 -12.52 16.16 2.00
CA VAL A 161 -11.34 15.91 2.84
C VAL A 161 -10.10 16.54 2.23
N ALA A 162 -9.12 16.88 3.06
CA ALA A 162 -7.89 17.50 2.60
C ALA A 162 -7.07 16.53 1.75
N HIS A 163 -6.69 16.96 0.54
CA HIS A 163 -5.75 16.24 -0.30
C HIS A 163 -4.31 16.52 0.15
N PRO A 164 -3.41 15.52 0.19
CA PRO A 164 -2.00 15.72 0.58
C PRO A 164 -1.24 16.79 -0.21
N TYR A 165 -1.69 17.09 -1.44
CA TYR A 165 -1.13 18.11 -2.32
C TYR A 165 -2.04 19.34 -2.49
N GLY A 166 -3.05 19.52 -1.64
CA GLY A 166 -3.97 20.66 -1.65
C GLY A 166 -5.11 20.57 -2.66
N ILE A 167 -4.85 20.11 -3.90
CA ILE A 167 -5.86 20.00 -4.97
C ILE A 167 -5.86 18.57 -5.55
N ARG A 168 -7.06 18.03 -5.80
CA ARG A 168 -7.32 16.82 -6.60
C ARG A 168 -7.68 17.29 -8.01
N ASP A 169 -6.99 16.79 -9.04
CA ASP A 169 -7.31 17.14 -10.44
C ASP A 169 -8.45 16.28 -10.97
#